data_AF-A0A6N7XLP7-F1
#
_entry.id   AF-A0A6N7XLP7-F1
#
_cell.length_a   1.000
_cell.length_b   1.000
_cell.length_c   1.000
_cell.angle_alpha   90.00
_cell.angle_beta   90.00
_cell.angle_gamma   90.00
#
_symmetry.space_group_name_H-M   'P 1'
#
loop_
_entity.id
_entity.type
_entity.pdbx_description
1 polymer ?
#
loop_
_entity_poly.entity_id
_entity_poly.type
_entity_poly.pdbx_seq_one_letter_code
_entity_poly.pdbx_strand_id
1 'polypeptide(L)'
;MKRLKLILLTAILAFTMVMPSFAFAAVDSPAKNPTYTAVVKGANSKTYDGKSAVVKVYVITDDGSDNIKTEVKTITTPVNAGTYKYTFNGKTVYYTIKQAKNVVSVTKNKTYTKKQLKKKGKSFQIKTKSKNKGKVTYKSSSKYVKVSKKGKVTISKKAKKGTYKIKVTVAAKGNYGKCVKYIKIRVK
;
A
#
# COMPACT_ATOMS: atom_id res chain seq x y z
N MET A 1 22.60 17.49 -26.94
CA MET A 1 21.59 16.41 -26.78
C MET A 1 22.14 15.01 -26.44
N LYS A 2 23.21 14.50 -27.08
CA LYS A 2 23.73 13.14 -26.80
C LYS A 2 24.29 12.96 -25.38
N ARG A 3 24.95 13.98 -24.81
CA ARG A 3 25.56 13.92 -23.48
C ARG A 3 24.55 14.07 -22.34
N LEU A 4 23.55 14.94 -22.46
CA LEU A 4 22.43 15.01 -21.53
C LEU A 4 21.65 13.70 -21.52
N LYS A 5 21.38 13.10 -22.70
CA LYS A 5 20.77 11.75 -22.79
C LYS A 5 21.64 10.67 -22.16
N LEU A 6 22.97 10.74 -22.27
CA LEU A 6 23.91 9.78 -21.66
C LEU A 6 24.00 9.94 -20.13
N ILE A 7 23.96 11.17 -19.61
CA ILE A 7 23.99 11.47 -18.16
C ILE A 7 22.63 11.24 -17.51
N LEU A 8 21.52 11.57 -18.20
CA LEU A 8 20.20 11.09 -17.83
C LEU A 8 20.22 9.56 -17.88
N LEU A 9 20.77 8.91 -18.92
CA LEU A 9 20.87 7.45 -18.98
C LEU A 9 21.70 6.88 -17.83
N THR A 10 22.81 7.47 -17.40
CA THR A 10 23.63 6.93 -16.30
C THR A 10 23.05 7.24 -14.92
N ALA A 11 22.38 8.38 -14.75
CA ALA A 11 21.58 8.69 -13.56
C ALA A 11 20.25 7.90 -13.51
N ILE A 12 19.71 7.48 -14.65
CA ILE A 12 18.51 6.63 -14.80
C ILE A 12 18.87 5.13 -14.74
N LEU A 13 20.04 4.70 -15.24
CA LEU A 13 20.47 3.29 -15.24
C LEU A 13 20.75 2.78 -13.82
N ALA A 14 21.12 3.66 -12.89
CA ALA A 14 21.23 3.30 -11.47
C ALA A 14 19.85 3.19 -10.77
N PHE A 15 18.73 3.42 -11.49
CA PHE A 15 17.38 3.62 -10.95
C PHE A 15 16.32 2.83 -11.72
N THR A 16 16.32 1.51 -11.57
CA THR A 16 15.19 0.69 -11.98
C THR A 16 13.98 0.95 -11.08
N MET A 17 12.97 1.68 -11.58
CA MET A 17 11.59 1.21 -11.74
C MET A 17 10.58 2.35 -12.04
N VAL A 18 9.98 2.23 -13.23
CA VAL A 18 8.65 2.68 -13.69
C VAL A 18 8.32 4.18 -13.57
N MET A 19 8.40 4.90 -14.70
CA MET A 19 7.57 6.07 -15.01
C MET A 19 7.17 6.07 -16.49
N PRO A 20 5.98 6.62 -16.84
CA PRO A 20 5.44 6.65 -18.20
C PRO A 20 6.17 7.67 -19.08
N SER A 21 6.20 7.37 -20.37
CA SER A 21 6.88 8.11 -21.44
C SER A 21 6.38 9.55 -21.55
N PHE A 22 7.29 10.54 -21.41
CA PHE A 22 7.03 11.91 -21.86
C PHE A 22 7.74 12.12 -23.19
N ALA A 23 6.95 12.38 -24.24
CA ALA A 23 7.47 12.83 -25.53
C ALA A 23 7.94 14.28 -25.40
N PHE A 24 9.17 14.57 -25.80
CA PHE A 24 9.65 15.94 -25.97
C PHE A 24 9.43 16.37 -27.41
N ALA A 25 8.50 17.29 -27.64
CA ALA A 25 8.34 17.99 -28.91
C ALA A 25 9.51 18.96 -29.12
N ALA A 26 10.01 19.06 -30.35
CA ALA A 26 11.04 20.01 -30.75
C ALA A 26 10.43 21.39 -30.99
N VAL A 27 11.05 22.44 -30.47
CA VAL A 27 10.75 23.86 -30.75
C VAL A 27 12.07 24.58 -31.02
N ASP A 28 12.04 25.48 -32.00
CA ASP A 28 13.14 26.32 -32.50
C ASP A 28 13.87 27.13 -31.42
N SER A 29 15.14 27.43 -31.72
CA SER A 29 16.20 27.97 -30.85
C SER A 29 15.77 29.17 -29.97
N PRO A 30 15.59 29.00 -28.64
CA PRO A 30 15.40 30.10 -27.70
C PRO A 30 16.71 30.43 -26.96
N ALA A 31 16.82 31.64 -26.38
CA ALA A 31 17.89 32.01 -25.44
C ALA A 31 18.20 30.85 -24.48
N LYS A 32 19.49 30.59 -24.23
CA LYS A 32 19.99 29.46 -23.43
C LYS A 32 19.50 29.55 -21.97
N ASN A 33 18.25 29.17 -21.74
CA ASN A 33 17.63 29.17 -20.42
C ASN A 33 18.04 27.88 -19.69
N PRO A 34 18.50 27.98 -18.43
CA PRO A 34 18.96 26.81 -17.69
C PRO A 34 17.82 25.80 -17.51
N THR A 35 18.13 24.52 -17.78
CA THR A 35 17.19 23.42 -17.55
C THR A 35 17.48 22.79 -16.20
N TYR A 36 16.42 22.51 -15.45
CA TYR A 36 16.50 21.91 -14.11
C TYR A 36 15.88 20.51 -14.13
N THR A 37 16.50 19.54 -13.47
CA THR A 37 15.95 18.20 -13.25
C THR A 37 16.15 17.81 -11.79
N ALA A 38 15.12 17.26 -11.14
CA ALA A 38 15.21 16.80 -9.76
C ALA A 38 14.88 15.30 -9.66
N VAL A 39 15.76 14.52 -9.05
CA VAL A 39 15.63 13.06 -8.92
C VAL A 39 15.94 12.59 -7.48
N VAL A 40 15.17 11.64 -6.96
CA VAL A 40 15.46 10.97 -5.68
C VAL A 40 16.63 10.03 -5.86
N LYS A 41 17.55 9.94 -4.88
CA LYS A 41 18.55 8.88 -4.83
C LYS A 41 18.05 7.63 -4.11
N GLY A 42 18.27 6.43 -4.68
CA GLY A 42 17.72 5.17 -4.22
C GLY A 42 16.23 4.96 -4.53
N ALA A 43 15.62 4.00 -3.83
CA ALA A 43 14.20 3.75 -3.97
C ALA A 43 13.38 5.00 -3.59
N ASN A 44 12.43 5.39 -4.46
CA ASN A 44 11.47 6.48 -4.22
C ASN A 44 10.36 6.14 -3.20
N SER A 45 10.54 5.05 -2.45
CA SER A 45 9.60 4.62 -1.44
C SER A 45 10.23 3.71 -0.39
N LYS A 46 9.60 3.69 0.79
CA LYS A 46 9.84 2.68 1.85
C LYS A 46 8.52 2.16 2.39
N THR A 47 8.54 1.02 3.08
CA THR A 47 7.38 0.57 3.87
C THR A 47 7.40 1.23 5.24
N TYR A 48 6.23 1.59 5.76
CA TYR A 48 6.08 2.17 7.08
C TYR A 48 6.68 1.26 8.17
N ASP A 49 7.58 1.83 8.96
CA ASP A 49 8.28 1.20 10.08
C ASP A 49 8.19 2.04 11.37
N GLY A 50 7.39 3.12 11.35
CA GLY A 50 7.27 4.06 12.46
C GLY A 50 8.36 5.13 12.51
N LYS A 51 9.22 5.22 11.48
CA LYS A 51 10.29 6.21 11.38
C LYS A 51 10.20 6.99 10.07
N SER A 52 10.54 8.28 10.15
CA SER A 52 10.77 9.12 8.98
C SER A 52 11.85 8.53 8.06
N ALA A 53 11.77 8.85 6.78
CA ALA A 53 12.83 8.58 5.82
C ALA A 53 13.69 9.83 5.67
N VAL A 54 15.01 9.65 5.66
CA VAL A 54 15.94 10.67 5.17
C VAL A 54 16.20 10.35 3.71
N VAL A 55 15.81 11.26 2.83
CA VAL A 55 15.86 11.08 1.38
C VAL A 55 16.80 12.13 0.80
N LYS A 56 17.76 11.69 -0.02
CA LYS A 56 18.65 12.60 -0.74
C LYS A 56 18.10 12.81 -2.14
N VAL A 57 17.89 14.06 -2.52
CA VAL A 57 17.40 14.48 -3.83
C VAL A 57 18.54 15.20 -4.55
N TYR A 58 18.80 14.81 -5.79
CA TYR A 58 19.80 15.44 -6.65
C TYR A 58 19.06 16.41 -7.56
N VAL A 59 19.45 17.68 -7.52
CA VAL A 59 18.96 18.74 -8.40
C VAL A 59 20.08 19.04 -9.38
N ILE A 60 19.85 18.69 -10.64
CA ILE A 60 20.79 18.88 -11.73
C ILE A 60 20.35 20.13 -12.49
N THR A 61 21.27 21.08 -12.66
CA THR A 61 21.09 22.29 -13.46
C THR A 61 22.05 22.22 -14.64
N ASP A 62 21.53 22.40 -15.85
CA ASP A 62 22.30 22.53 -17.09
C ASP A 62 22.02 23.92 -17.66
N ASP A 63 23.04 24.78 -17.67
CA ASP A 63 22.95 26.17 -18.13
C ASP A 63 23.08 26.33 -19.66
N GLY A 64 23.18 25.22 -20.40
CA GLY A 64 23.32 25.23 -21.86
C GLY A 64 24.69 25.73 -22.36
N SER A 65 25.65 25.92 -21.45
CA SER A 65 27.02 26.38 -21.73
C SER A 65 28.07 25.36 -21.26
N ASP A 66 27.72 24.07 -21.31
CA ASP A 66 28.53 22.93 -20.86
C ASP A 66 28.82 22.91 -19.34
N ASN A 67 28.20 23.79 -18.54
CA ASN A 67 28.28 23.71 -17.08
C ASN A 67 27.09 22.95 -16.51
N ILE A 68 27.36 21.73 -16.03
CA ILE A 68 26.38 20.93 -15.28
C ILE A 68 26.69 21.08 -13.79
N LYS A 69 25.74 21.65 -13.04
CA LYS A 69 25.81 21.75 -11.58
C LYS A 69 24.88 20.73 -10.94
N THR A 70 25.36 20.02 -9.93
CA THR A 70 24.56 19.06 -9.17
C THR A 70 24.53 19.47 -7.70
N GLU A 71 23.34 19.77 -7.19
CA GLU A 71 23.10 20.03 -5.78
C GLU A 71 22.44 18.81 -5.13
N VAL A 72 22.85 18.51 -3.90
CA VAL A 72 22.21 17.47 -3.10
C VAL A 72 21.38 18.14 -2.00
N LYS A 73 20.07 17.94 -2.05
CA LYS A 73 19.14 18.35 -1.00
C LYS A 73 18.73 17.15 -0.19
N THR A 74 18.85 17.25 1.13
CA THR A 74 18.37 16.22 2.04
C THR A 74 17.00 16.62 2.57
N ILE A 75 16.02 15.74 2.43
CA ILE A 75 14.68 15.92 2.98
C ILE A 75 14.40 14.84 4.02
N THR A 76 13.64 15.22 5.04
CA THR A 76 13.09 14.29 6.02
C THR A 76 11.60 14.20 5.79
N THR A 77 11.11 12.99 5.53
CA THR A 77 9.66 12.77 5.33
C THR A 77 8.94 12.81 6.67
N PRO A 78 7.62 13.07 6.67
CA PRO A 78 6.79 12.73 7.82
C PRO A 78 6.87 11.24 8.13
N VAL A 79 6.49 10.86 9.35
CA VAL A 79 6.54 9.46 9.81
C VAL A 79 5.44 8.61 9.16
N ASN A 80 4.30 9.20 8.85
CA ASN A 80 3.10 8.48 8.43
C ASN A 80 3.18 7.94 6.99
N ALA A 81 2.37 6.93 6.69
CA ALA A 81 2.20 6.44 5.34
C ALA A 81 1.49 7.49 4.48
N GLY A 82 1.98 7.69 3.26
CA GLY A 82 1.49 8.73 2.37
C GLY A 82 2.47 9.00 1.22
N THR A 83 2.00 9.77 0.25
CA THR A 83 2.83 10.26 -0.86
C THR A 83 3.10 11.73 -0.63
N TYR A 84 4.38 12.08 -0.54
CA TYR A 84 4.84 13.42 -0.23
C TYR A 84 5.41 14.08 -1.47
N LYS A 85 5.00 15.33 -1.71
CA LYS A 85 5.39 16.13 -2.86
C LYS A 85 6.41 17.18 -2.41
N TYR A 86 7.54 17.24 -3.09
CA TYR A 86 8.59 18.22 -2.84
C TYR A 86 8.91 18.95 -4.15
N THR A 87 9.09 20.26 -4.09
CA THR A 87 9.41 21.07 -5.27
C THR A 87 10.75 21.77 -5.08
N PHE A 88 11.62 21.67 -6.08
CA PHE A 88 12.92 22.31 -6.14
C PHE A 88 13.06 23.00 -7.49
N ASN A 89 13.26 24.33 -7.52
CA ASN A 89 13.41 25.12 -8.74
C ASN A 89 12.35 24.81 -9.81
N GLY A 90 11.07 24.74 -9.40
CA GLY A 90 9.95 24.42 -10.28
C GLY A 90 9.81 22.95 -10.69
N LYS A 91 10.72 22.06 -10.29
CA LYS A 91 10.63 20.61 -10.53
C LYS A 91 10.12 19.87 -9.31
N THR A 92 9.21 18.93 -9.52
CA THR A 92 8.56 18.18 -8.46
C THR A 92 9.10 16.76 -8.37
N VAL A 93 9.32 16.32 -7.13
CA VAL A 93 9.72 14.98 -6.77
C VAL A 93 8.71 14.41 -5.77
N TYR A 94 8.43 13.11 -5.92
CA TYR A 94 7.55 12.38 -5.03
C TYR A 94 8.30 11.32 -4.25
N TYR A 95 7.98 11.20 -2.96
CA TYR A 95 8.44 10.09 -2.13
C TYR A 95 7.27 9.44 -1.41
N THR A 96 7.19 8.12 -1.45
CA THR A 96 6.04 7.38 -0.87
C THR A 96 6.44 6.52 0.32
N ILE A 97 5.82 6.75 1.47
CA ILE A 97 5.82 5.77 2.57
C ILE A 97 4.61 4.85 2.37
N LYS A 98 4.87 3.63 1.92
CA LYS A 98 3.86 2.59 1.71
C LYS A 98 3.31 2.09 3.04
N GLN A 99 2.02 1.81 3.08
CA GLN A 99 1.39 1.24 4.27
C GLN A 99 2.01 -0.10 4.66
N ALA A 100 2.21 -0.33 5.96
CA ALA A 100 2.67 -1.60 6.48
C ALA A 100 1.57 -2.66 6.47
N LYS A 101 1.96 -3.94 6.55
CA LYS A 101 1.01 -5.04 6.74
C LYS A 101 0.32 -4.88 8.10
N ASN A 102 -1.01 -4.95 8.11
CA ASN A 102 -1.78 -4.88 9.35
C ASN A 102 -1.80 -6.24 10.07
N VAL A 103 -1.44 -6.23 11.36
CA VAL A 103 -1.55 -7.39 12.23
C VAL A 103 -2.97 -7.48 12.76
N VAL A 104 -3.69 -8.53 12.36
CA VAL A 104 -5.10 -8.76 12.70
C VAL A 104 -5.28 -10.12 13.36
N SER A 105 -5.93 -10.11 14.52
CA SER A 105 -6.40 -11.27 15.26
C SER A 105 -7.92 -11.38 15.16
N VAL A 106 -8.41 -12.60 14.96
CA VAL A 106 -9.85 -12.91 14.85
C VAL A 106 -10.18 -14.14 15.70
N THR A 107 -11.46 -14.32 16.04
CA THR A 107 -11.95 -15.54 16.69
C THR A 107 -11.44 -16.81 15.98
N LYS A 108 -10.97 -17.78 16.76
CA LYS A 108 -10.47 -19.07 16.26
C LYS A 108 -11.56 -19.84 15.50
N ASN A 109 -11.12 -20.77 14.66
CA ASN A 109 -11.99 -21.73 13.98
C ASN A 109 -12.88 -22.47 14.97
N LYS A 110 -14.08 -22.86 14.52
CA LYS A 110 -15.04 -23.62 15.33
C LYS A 110 -15.41 -24.92 14.64
N THR A 111 -15.67 -25.95 15.43
CA THR A 111 -16.14 -27.25 14.96
C THR A 111 -17.41 -27.59 15.70
N TYR A 112 -18.39 -28.12 14.98
CA TYR A 112 -19.65 -28.62 15.51
C TYR A 112 -19.93 -30.00 14.94
N THR A 113 -20.60 -30.85 15.71
CA THR A 113 -21.08 -32.15 15.20
C THR A 113 -22.50 -32.02 14.64
N LYS A 114 -22.88 -32.93 13.74
CA LYS A 114 -24.25 -33.07 13.25
C LYS A 114 -25.25 -33.22 14.39
N LYS A 115 -24.87 -33.93 15.47
CA LYS A 115 -25.70 -34.11 16.67
C LYS A 115 -26.01 -32.76 17.34
N GLN A 116 -24.99 -31.90 17.52
CA GLN A 116 -25.15 -30.56 18.10
C GLN A 116 -26.06 -29.63 17.28
N LEU A 117 -26.16 -29.86 15.97
CA LEU A 117 -26.95 -29.04 15.05
C LEU A 117 -28.27 -29.70 14.62
N LYS A 118 -28.61 -30.90 15.09
CA LYS A 118 -29.80 -31.65 14.63
C LYS A 118 -31.10 -30.92 14.96
N LYS A 119 -31.26 -30.50 16.23
CA LYS A 119 -32.49 -29.85 16.74
C LYS A 119 -32.42 -28.32 16.73
N LYS A 120 -31.28 -27.72 17.09
CA LYS A 120 -31.11 -26.26 17.22
C LYS A 120 -29.84 -25.79 16.53
N GLY A 121 -29.89 -24.59 15.95
CA GLY A 121 -28.71 -23.91 15.42
C GLY A 121 -27.78 -23.43 16.55
N LYS A 122 -26.60 -22.94 16.18
CA LYS A 122 -25.65 -22.34 17.12
C LYS A 122 -25.28 -20.95 16.64
N SER A 123 -24.92 -20.07 17.57
CA SER A 123 -24.47 -18.73 17.25
C SER A 123 -23.33 -18.30 18.15
N PHE A 124 -22.47 -17.42 17.65
CA PHE A 124 -21.41 -16.81 18.43
C PHE A 124 -21.02 -15.45 17.83
N GLN A 125 -20.34 -14.63 18.61
CA GLN A 125 -19.83 -13.33 18.17
C GLN A 125 -18.38 -13.43 17.69
N ILE A 126 -18.08 -12.86 16.53
CA ILE A 126 -16.69 -12.69 16.10
C ILE A 126 -16.07 -11.53 16.88
N LYS A 127 -14.93 -11.81 17.53
CA LYS A 127 -14.04 -10.81 18.12
C LYS A 127 -12.92 -10.55 17.12
N THR A 128 -12.62 -9.29 16.86
CA THR A 128 -11.55 -8.87 15.94
C THR A 128 -10.73 -7.79 16.62
N LYS A 129 -9.40 -7.95 16.61
CA LYS A 129 -8.44 -6.96 17.08
C LYS A 129 -7.50 -6.64 15.92
N SER A 130 -7.23 -5.36 15.70
CA SER A 130 -6.32 -4.90 14.63
C SER A 130 -5.50 -3.71 15.13
N LYS A 131 -4.25 -3.60 14.66
CA LYS A 131 -3.39 -2.45 15.01
C LYS A 131 -3.97 -1.13 14.52
N ASN A 132 -4.57 -1.15 13.33
CA ASN A 132 -5.00 0.07 12.65
C ASN A 132 -6.41 0.56 13.00
N LYS A 133 -7.18 -0.23 13.78
CA LYS A 133 -8.58 0.05 14.12
C LYS A 133 -9.44 0.39 12.89
N GLY A 134 -9.14 -0.23 11.75
CA GLY A 134 -9.87 -0.06 10.50
C GLY A 134 -11.28 -0.66 10.58
N LYS A 135 -12.19 -0.21 9.72
CA LYS A 135 -13.55 -0.75 9.64
C LYS A 135 -13.50 -2.26 9.35
N VAL A 136 -14.20 -3.03 10.17
CA VAL A 136 -14.29 -4.49 10.01
C VAL A 136 -15.56 -4.86 9.25
N THR A 137 -15.43 -5.75 8.28
CA THR A 137 -16.54 -6.27 7.49
C THR A 137 -16.49 -7.80 7.44
N TYR A 138 -17.67 -8.41 7.34
CA TYR A 138 -17.86 -9.85 7.37
C TYR A 138 -18.63 -10.30 6.14
N LYS A 139 -18.19 -11.40 5.52
CA LYS A 139 -18.92 -12.04 4.42
C LYS A 139 -18.89 -13.56 4.63
N SER A 140 -20.04 -14.19 4.53
CA SER A 140 -20.15 -15.65 4.42
C SER A 140 -20.56 -16.00 2.99
N SER A 141 -20.07 -17.13 2.50
CA SER A 141 -20.43 -17.68 1.18
C SER A 141 -21.38 -18.88 1.28
N SER A 142 -21.95 -19.16 2.46
CA SER A 142 -22.77 -20.35 2.71
C SER A 142 -24.17 -20.01 3.18
N LYS A 143 -25.17 -20.77 2.71
CA LYS A 143 -26.55 -20.71 3.23
C LYS A 143 -26.68 -21.23 4.66
N TYR A 144 -25.79 -22.13 5.09
CA TYR A 144 -25.81 -22.77 6.41
C TYR A 144 -25.10 -21.98 7.51
N VAL A 145 -24.20 -21.07 7.13
CA VAL A 145 -23.46 -20.21 8.06
C VAL A 145 -23.68 -18.78 7.62
N LYS A 146 -24.46 -18.01 8.37
CA LYS A 146 -24.71 -16.59 8.10
C LYS A 146 -23.92 -15.73 9.08
N VAL A 147 -23.55 -14.53 8.64
CA VAL A 147 -22.90 -13.53 9.50
C VAL A 147 -23.59 -12.19 9.30
N SER A 148 -23.92 -11.53 10.40
CA SER A 148 -24.51 -10.19 10.39
C SER A 148 -23.45 -9.10 10.19
N LYS A 149 -23.89 -7.88 9.87
CA LYS A 149 -23.01 -6.70 9.81
C LYS A 149 -22.23 -6.45 11.12
N LYS A 150 -22.83 -6.82 12.26
CA LYS A 150 -22.22 -6.69 13.61
C LYS A 150 -21.30 -7.87 13.97
N GLY A 151 -21.08 -8.84 13.08
CA GLY A 151 -20.18 -9.98 13.35
C GLY A 151 -20.79 -11.14 14.14
N LYS A 152 -22.11 -11.12 14.39
CA LYS A 152 -22.83 -12.28 14.94
C LYS A 152 -22.96 -13.35 13.87
N VAL A 153 -22.43 -14.53 14.15
CA VAL A 153 -22.48 -15.72 13.30
C VAL A 153 -23.62 -16.60 13.74
N THR A 154 -24.36 -17.13 12.76
CA THR A 154 -25.43 -18.10 12.97
C THR A 154 -25.18 -19.31 12.08
N ILE A 155 -25.06 -20.49 12.70
CA ILE A 155 -25.05 -21.79 12.04
C ILE A 155 -26.46 -22.36 12.11
N SER A 156 -27.06 -22.64 10.96
CA SER A 156 -28.41 -23.17 10.88
C SER A 156 -28.51 -24.58 11.48
N LYS A 157 -29.68 -24.92 12.05
CA LYS A 157 -30.00 -26.31 12.37
C LYS A 157 -29.92 -27.18 11.10
N LYS A 158 -29.64 -28.47 11.27
CA LYS A 158 -29.49 -29.47 10.21
C LYS A 158 -28.43 -29.13 9.15
N ALA A 159 -27.47 -28.25 9.45
CA ALA A 159 -26.36 -27.96 8.53
C ALA A 159 -25.71 -29.26 8.00
N LYS A 160 -25.35 -29.26 6.72
CA LYS A 160 -24.68 -30.41 6.09
C LYS A 160 -23.23 -30.51 6.59
N LYS A 161 -22.64 -31.70 6.50
CA LYS A 161 -21.21 -31.87 6.79
C LYS A 161 -20.40 -31.04 5.80
N GLY A 162 -19.31 -30.46 6.28
CA GLY A 162 -18.44 -29.64 5.44
C GLY A 162 -17.73 -28.53 6.19
N THR A 163 -16.90 -27.80 5.45
CA THR A 163 -16.16 -26.64 5.98
C THR A 163 -16.68 -25.36 5.33
N TYR A 164 -17.20 -24.47 6.16
CA TYR A 164 -17.67 -23.14 5.77
C TYR A 164 -16.64 -22.08 6.15
N LYS A 165 -16.49 -21.04 5.33
CA LYS A 165 -15.54 -19.95 5.57
C LYS A 165 -16.29 -18.64 5.76
N ILE A 166 -15.91 -17.91 6.80
CA ILE A 166 -16.31 -16.50 7.00
C ILE A 166 -15.11 -15.64 6.70
N LYS A 167 -15.23 -14.78 5.68
CA LYS A 167 -14.22 -13.77 5.33
C LYS A 167 -14.37 -12.59 6.27
N VAL A 168 -13.32 -12.30 7.03
CA VAL A 168 -13.19 -11.12 7.88
C VAL A 168 -12.22 -10.17 7.19
N THR A 169 -12.67 -8.97 6.83
CA THR A 169 -11.84 -7.96 6.18
C THR A 169 -11.73 -6.74 7.08
N VAL A 170 -10.51 -6.33 7.38
CA VAL A 170 -10.20 -5.06 8.04
C VAL A 170 -9.69 -4.10 6.97
N ALA A 171 -10.36 -2.96 6.81
CA ALA A 171 -9.98 -1.94 5.84
C ALA A 171 -8.61 -1.34 6.15
N ALA A 172 -7.94 -0.82 5.12
CA ALA A 172 -6.76 0.03 5.32
C ALA A 172 -7.16 1.29 6.11
N LYS A 173 -6.29 1.72 7.02
CA LYS A 173 -6.51 2.93 7.83
C LYS A 173 -5.16 3.42 8.36
N GLY A 174 -4.89 4.71 8.20
CA GLY A 174 -3.61 5.32 8.59
C GLY A 174 -2.42 4.59 7.97
N ASN A 175 -1.48 4.20 8.81
CA ASN A 175 -0.18 3.65 8.40
C ASN A 175 -0.20 2.16 8.00
N TYR A 176 -1.36 1.50 8.10
CA TYR A 176 -1.47 0.06 7.85
C TYR A 176 -2.53 -0.28 6.80
N GLY A 177 -2.15 -1.20 5.92
CA GLY A 177 -2.95 -1.64 4.79
C GLY A 177 -4.10 -2.57 5.17
N LYS A 178 -4.90 -2.91 4.16
CA LYS A 178 -6.02 -3.85 4.27
C LYS A 178 -5.53 -5.24 4.67
N CYS A 179 -6.29 -5.93 5.51
CA CYS A 179 -6.02 -7.31 5.88
C CYS A 179 -7.28 -8.18 5.77
N VAL A 180 -7.11 -9.41 5.28
CA VAL A 180 -8.17 -10.40 5.14
C VAL A 180 -7.79 -11.66 5.91
N LYS A 181 -8.70 -12.13 6.76
CA LYS A 181 -8.60 -13.39 7.48
C LYS A 181 -9.84 -14.23 7.23
N TYR A 182 -9.72 -15.54 7.45
CA TYR A 182 -10.82 -16.48 7.32
C TYR A 182 -11.01 -17.26 8.60
N ILE A 183 -12.25 -17.32 9.07
CA ILE A 183 -12.66 -18.22 10.15
C ILE A 183 -13.31 -19.44 9.49
N LYS A 184 -12.79 -20.63 9.79
CA LYS A 184 -13.33 -21.90 9.32
C LYS A 184 -14.32 -22.45 10.35
N ILE A 185 -15.52 -22.80 9.89
CA ILE A 185 -16.55 -23.49 10.65
C ILE A 185 -16.70 -24.89 10.07
N ARG A 186 -16.35 -25.92 10.83
CA ARG A 186 -16.41 -27.32 10.42
C ARG A 186 -17.65 -27.99 11.01
N VAL A 187 -18.45 -28.62 10.18
CA VAL A 187 -19.54 -29.51 10.61
C VAL A 187 -19.12 -30.94 10.31
N LYS A 188 -18.98 -31.74 11.36
CA LYS A 188 -18.60 -33.16 11.30
C LYS A 188 -19.80 -34.07 11.51
#